data_AF-A0A9W4REU8-F1
#
_entry.id   AF-A0A9W4REU8-F1
#
_cell.length_a   1.000
_cell.length_b   1.000
_cell.length_c   1.000
_cell.angle_alpha   90.00
_cell.angle_beta   90.00
_cell.angle_gamma   90.00
#
_symmetry.space_group_name_H-M   'P 1'
#
loop_
_entity.id
_entity.type
_entity.pdbx_description
1 polymer ?
#
loop_
_entity_poly.entity_id
_entity_poly.type
_entity_poly.pdbx_seq_one_letter_code
_entity_poly.pdbx_strand_id
1 'polypeptide(L)'
;MAEWTTNEDGNPQISHEDGTFRIVPVPAYGKRIPPGFVIEELDTRYRFADPNWERNGTRHDSVALAKNDVASIFAHRKELKGFNRQERSFGRGRGRSTPWGKADSCTTYARGVQAYGTPSHGGFLLSKSANEQVHPAWRNEKGAYEEDSEANIVVITFPALFTRREQEMARRAAMNGDPHRFMAATGKDVPHEASRKLREEAFLEIHKGCWMVVSASGRDDGMVVVTATVDGVRDANAERRTFLVPKDDYVMTEGHFVVDLTRHAELEAESTLTP
;
A
#
# COMPACT_ATOMS: atom_id res chain seq x y z
N MET A 1 -22.81 7.12 23.99
CA MET A 1 -21.62 6.65 23.25
C MET A 1 -21.73 5.15 23.13
N ALA A 2 -21.43 4.55 21.98
CA ALA A 2 -21.38 3.08 21.90
C ALA A 2 -20.23 2.56 22.77
N GLU A 3 -20.49 1.53 23.55
CA GLU A 3 -19.52 0.92 24.45
C GLU A 3 -18.98 -0.38 23.84
N TRP A 4 -17.70 -0.64 24.09
CA TRP A 4 -17.08 -1.90 23.70
C TRP A 4 -17.52 -3.01 24.65
N THR A 5 -18.01 -4.10 24.08
CA THR A 5 -18.30 -5.35 24.77
C THR A 5 -17.31 -6.43 24.33
N THR A 6 -17.46 -7.63 24.87
CA THR A 6 -16.66 -8.80 24.50
C THR A 6 -17.60 -9.92 24.08
N ASN A 7 -17.31 -10.60 22.97
CA ASN A 7 -18.09 -11.75 22.52
C ASN A 7 -17.74 -13.03 23.32
N GLU A 8 -18.38 -14.15 22.97
CA GLU A 8 -18.16 -15.46 23.62
C GLU A 8 -16.71 -15.97 23.50
N ASP A 9 -15.99 -15.56 22.45
CA ASP A 9 -14.59 -15.94 22.19
C ASP A 9 -13.58 -14.99 22.88
N GLY A 10 -14.03 -14.01 23.66
CA GLY A 10 -13.13 -13.03 24.27
C GLY A 10 -12.73 -11.86 23.36
N ASN A 11 -13.33 -11.74 22.16
CA ASN A 11 -13.00 -10.72 21.18
C ASN A 11 -13.77 -9.41 21.44
N PRO A 12 -13.10 -8.24 21.41
CA PRO A 12 -13.78 -6.95 21.52
C PRO A 12 -14.79 -6.75 20.39
N GLN A 13 -15.98 -6.28 20.73
CA GLN A 13 -17.06 -5.99 19.79
C GLN A 13 -17.73 -4.65 20.13
N ILE A 14 -18.24 -3.95 19.13
CA ILE A 14 -19.00 -2.72 19.31
C ILE A 14 -20.14 -2.66 18.30
N SER A 15 -21.33 -2.25 18.77
CA SER A 15 -22.50 -1.99 17.93
C SER A 15 -22.84 -0.51 17.98
N HIS A 16 -23.05 0.09 16.81
CA HIS A 16 -23.42 1.49 16.63
C HIS A 16 -24.46 1.60 15.50
N GLU A 17 -25.16 2.73 15.39
CA GLU A 17 -26.09 2.99 14.27
C GLU A 17 -25.41 2.92 12.88
N ASP A 18 -24.09 3.15 12.86
CA ASP A 18 -23.25 3.11 11.67
C ASP A 18 -22.54 1.76 11.49
N GLY A 19 -22.99 0.70 12.18
CA GLY A 19 -22.55 -0.67 11.96
C GLY A 19 -22.03 -1.37 13.23
N THR A 20 -21.87 -2.68 13.11
CA THR A 20 -21.34 -3.57 14.14
C THR A 20 -20.01 -4.14 13.71
N PHE A 21 -19.01 -3.99 14.57
CA PHE A 21 -17.63 -4.41 14.32
C PHE A 21 -17.10 -5.29 15.43
N ARG A 22 -16.24 -6.24 15.07
CA ARG A 22 -15.51 -7.13 15.95
C ARG A 22 -14.02 -7.05 15.65
N ILE A 23 -13.19 -7.10 16.68
CA ILE A 23 -11.73 -7.16 16.54
C ILE A 23 -11.30 -8.61 16.79
N VAL A 24 -10.72 -9.25 15.78
CA VAL A 24 -10.35 -10.66 15.83
C VAL A 24 -8.83 -10.80 15.75
N PRO A 25 -8.20 -11.58 16.65
CA PRO A 25 -6.78 -11.91 16.54
C PRO A 25 -6.55 -12.81 15.33
N VAL A 26 -5.51 -12.50 14.57
CA VAL A 26 -5.08 -13.29 13.41
C VAL A 26 -3.66 -13.79 13.63
N PRO A 27 -3.37 -15.07 13.31
CA PRO A 27 -2.04 -15.66 13.47
C PRO A 27 -1.07 -15.10 12.43
N ALA A 28 0.23 -15.24 12.69
CA ALA A 28 1.25 -14.92 11.71
C ALA A 28 0.99 -15.66 10.38
N TYR A 29 1.26 -15.01 9.25
CA TYR A 29 1.15 -15.64 7.93
C TYR A 29 2.51 -15.62 7.23
N GLY A 30 3.04 -16.82 6.99
CA GLY A 30 4.39 -16.99 6.47
C GLY A 30 5.46 -16.36 7.37
N LYS A 31 6.61 -16.03 6.79
CA LYS A 31 7.74 -15.41 7.53
C LYS A 31 7.69 -13.88 7.59
N ARG A 32 6.79 -13.25 6.84
CA ARG A 32 6.79 -11.79 6.62
C ARG A 32 5.66 -11.06 7.33
N ILE A 33 4.62 -11.77 7.77
CA ILE A 33 3.45 -11.13 8.37
C ILE A 33 3.32 -11.58 9.84
N PRO A 34 3.69 -10.73 10.82
CA PRO A 34 3.63 -11.07 12.25
C PRO A 34 2.17 -11.25 12.72
N PRO A 35 1.90 -11.87 13.90
CA PRO A 35 0.55 -11.92 14.46
C PRO A 35 -0.03 -10.51 14.67
N GLY A 36 -1.36 -10.37 14.74
CA GLY A 36 -2.00 -9.07 14.94
C GLY A 36 -3.51 -9.17 15.04
N PHE A 37 -4.21 -8.07 14.77
CA PHE A 37 -5.67 -7.98 14.88
C PHE A 37 -6.28 -7.43 13.59
N VAL A 38 -7.43 -7.95 13.20
CA VAL A 38 -8.23 -7.43 12.07
C VAL A 38 -9.59 -6.98 12.57
N ILE A 39 -10.20 -6.06 11.82
CA ILE A 39 -11.56 -5.59 12.05
C ILE A 39 -12.49 -6.36 11.12
N GLU A 40 -13.47 -7.04 11.71
CA GLU A 40 -14.57 -7.70 11.01
C GLU A 40 -15.84 -6.89 11.15
N GLU A 41 -16.50 -6.57 10.04
CA GLU A 41 -17.84 -5.99 10.04
C GLU A 41 -18.89 -7.10 10.05
N LEU A 42 -19.71 -7.14 11.09
CA LEU A 42 -20.68 -8.22 11.31
C LEU A 42 -22.00 -8.01 10.58
N ASP A 43 -22.35 -6.75 10.28
CA ASP A 43 -23.67 -6.39 9.76
C ASP A 43 -23.86 -6.66 8.26
N THR A 44 -22.88 -7.31 7.61
CA THR A 44 -22.80 -7.63 6.17
C THR A 44 -23.99 -7.19 5.31
N ARG A 45 -24.16 -5.87 5.12
CA ARG A 45 -24.63 -5.38 3.84
C ARG A 45 -23.40 -5.39 2.96
N TYR A 46 -23.22 -6.46 2.21
CA TYR A 46 -22.24 -6.50 1.13
C TYR A 46 -22.58 -5.35 0.16
N ARG A 47 -22.00 -4.17 0.36
CA ARG A 47 -22.16 -3.04 -0.53
C ARG A 47 -20.93 -2.99 -1.41
N PHE A 48 -21.15 -3.29 -2.68
CA PHE A 48 -20.21 -3.10 -3.79
C PHE A 48 -19.83 -1.62 -4.02
N ALA A 49 -20.25 -0.72 -3.12
CA ALA A 49 -20.21 0.74 -3.26
C ALA A 49 -19.04 1.40 -2.53
N ASP A 50 -18.48 0.77 -1.51
CA ASP A 50 -17.26 1.27 -0.86
C ASP A 50 -16.10 1.03 -1.85
N PRO A 51 -15.40 2.08 -2.30
CA PRO A 51 -14.35 1.93 -3.29
C PRO A 51 -13.31 0.91 -2.82
N ASN A 52 -12.85 0.03 -3.72
CA ASN A 52 -11.92 -1.04 -3.35
C ASN A 52 -10.61 -0.53 -2.73
N TRP A 53 -10.22 0.74 -2.94
CA TRP A 53 -9.06 1.36 -2.29
C TRP A 53 -9.27 1.71 -0.80
N GLU A 54 -10.50 1.74 -0.30
CA GLU A 54 -10.79 1.79 1.14
C GLU A 54 -10.84 0.38 1.77
N ARG A 55 -11.04 -0.65 0.93
CA ARG A 55 -11.06 -2.04 1.34
C ARG A 55 -9.65 -2.55 1.47
N ASN A 56 -9.09 -2.43 2.67
CA ASN A 56 -8.19 -3.45 3.14
C ASN A 56 -8.41 -3.67 4.62
N GLY A 57 -8.65 -4.94 4.96
CA GLY A 57 -8.60 -5.51 6.31
C GLY A 57 -7.23 -5.25 6.92
N THR A 58 -7.06 -4.01 7.37
CA THR A 58 -5.81 -3.49 7.87
C THR A 58 -5.49 -4.27 9.11
N ARG A 59 -4.33 -4.91 9.10
CA ARG A 59 -3.83 -5.60 10.26
C ARG A 59 -3.29 -4.57 11.24
N HIS A 60 -3.68 -4.68 12.50
CA HIS A 60 -3.25 -3.81 13.58
C HIS A 60 -2.38 -4.59 14.56
N ASP A 61 -1.32 -3.94 15.07
CA ASP A 61 -0.41 -4.55 16.04
C ASP A 61 -1.03 -4.68 17.44
N SER A 62 -2.11 -3.93 17.72
CA SER A 62 -2.80 -3.98 19.01
C SER A 62 -4.30 -3.77 18.87
N VAL A 63 -5.04 -4.28 19.85
CA VAL A 63 -6.48 -4.01 20.01
C VAL A 63 -6.75 -2.50 20.09
N ALA A 64 -5.90 -1.73 20.76
CA ALA A 64 -6.09 -0.28 20.89
C ALA A 64 -6.07 0.43 19.53
N LEU A 65 -5.13 0.07 18.65
CA LEU A 65 -5.06 0.60 17.29
C LEU A 65 -6.28 0.18 16.46
N ALA A 66 -6.72 -1.08 16.57
CA ALA A 66 -7.92 -1.54 15.89
C ALA A 66 -9.19 -0.80 16.39
N LYS A 67 -9.31 -0.54 17.71
CA LYS A 67 -10.42 0.25 18.25
C LYS A 67 -10.43 1.69 17.72
N ASN A 68 -9.26 2.32 17.62
CA ASN A 68 -9.12 3.66 17.04
C ASN A 68 -9.53 3.66 15.56
N ASP A 69 -9.17 2.62 14.80
CA ASP A 69 -9.55 2.51 13.41
C ASP A 69 -11.07 2.34 13.26
N VAL A 70 -11.72 1.51 14.08
CA VAL A 70 -13.20 1.43 14.14
C VAL A 70 -13.85 2.78 14.45
N ALA A 71 -13.32 3.54 15.40
CA ALA A 71 -13.82 4.88 15.69
C ALA A 71 -13.72 5.82 14.46
N SER A 72 -12.63 5.72 13.70
CA SER A 72 -12.48 6.49 12.46
C SER A 72 -13.39 6.00 11.33
N ILE A 73 -13.75 4.71 11.27
CA ILE A 73 -14.74 4.17 10.34
C ILE A 73 -16.13 4.75 10.66
N PHE A 74 -16.50 4.85 11.94
CA PHE A 74 -17.76 5.51 12.34
C PHE A 74 -17.77 6.99 11.95
N ALA A 75 -16.69 7.72 12.21
CA ALA A 75 -16.57 9.12 11.80
C ALA A 75 -16.68 9.28 10.28
N HIS A 76 -16.00 8.42 9.53
CA HIS A 76 -16.08 8.37 8.06
C HIS A 76 -17.52 8.12 7.57
N ARG A 77 -18.22 7.12 8.10
CA ARG A 77 -19.63 6.83 7.73
C ARG A 77 -20.56 7.99 8.05
N LYS A 78 -20.34 8.69 9.16
CA LYS A 78 -21.08 9.90 9.52
C LYS A 78 -20.83 11.04 8.53
N GLU A 79 -19.58 11.28 8.14
CA GLU A 79 -19.22 12.29 7.16
C GLU A 79 -19.77 11.95 5.76
N LEU A 80 -19.75 10.68 5.35
CA LEU A 80 -20.32 10.20 4.09
C LEU A 80 -21.80 10.62 3.91
N LYS A 81 -22.60 10.60 4.97
CA LYS A 81 -24.01 11.04 4.94
C LYS A 81 -24.17 12.51 4.54
N GLY A 82 -23.14 13.33 4.74
CA GLY A 82 -23.13 14.75 4.35
C GLY A 82 -22.73 14.98 2.89
N PHE A 83 -22.19 13.99 2.19
CA PHE A 83 -21.79 14.12 0.79
C PHE A 83 -22.92 13.71 -0.15
N ASN A 84 -23.09 14.47 -1.24
CA ASN A 84 -24.07 14.15 -2.28
C ASN A 84 -23.42 13.35 -3.43
N ARG A 85 -22.71 12.26 -3.10
CA ARG A 85 -22.09 11.38 -4.10
C ARG A 85 -23.18 10.62 -4.85
N GLN A 86 -23.12 10.64 -6.18
CA GLN A 86 -24.11 9.97 -7.01
C GLN A 86 -23.54 8.66 -7.56
N GLU A 87 -24.01 7.55 -7.03
CA GLU A 87 -23.61 6.21 -7.45
C GLU A 87 -24.52 5.67 -8.55
N ARG A 88 -23.91 5.00 -9.53
CA ARG A 88 -24.61 4.34 -10.63
C ARG A 88 -23.96 3.00 -10.90
N SER A 89 -24.77 1.94 -10.93
CA SER A 89 -24.36 0.64 -11.45
C SER A 89 -24.88 0.48 -12.87
N PHE A 90 -24.01 0.02 -13.78
CA PHE A 90 -24.34 -0.22 -15.19
C PHE A 90 -24.53 -1.71 -15.50
N GLY A 91 -24.00 -2.59 -14.66
CA GLY A 91 -23.82 -4.02 -14.96
C GLY A 91 -22.61 -4.28 -15.86
N ARG A 92 -22.07 -5.51 -15.78
CA ARG A 92 -20.81 -5.89 -16.47
C ARG A 92 -20.85 -5.59 -17.97
N GLY A 93 -19.85 -4.86 -18.45
CA GLY A 93 -19.64 -4.58 -19.88
C GLY A 93 -20.54 -3.51 -20.49
N ARG A 94 -21.46 -2.89 -19.72
CA ARG A 94 -22.47 -1.96 -20.25
C ARG A 94 -22.17 -0.49 -20.02
N GLY A 95 -21.21 -0.16 -19.16
CA GLY A 95 -20.86 1.23 -18.88
C GLY A 95 -19.90 1.86 -19.91
N ARG A 96 -19.43 3.05 -19.54
CA ARG A 96 -18.46 3.84 -20.32
C ARG A 96 -17.15 3.06 -20.51
N SER A 97 -16.51 3.26 -21.67
CA SER A 97 -15.13 2.80 -21.87
C SER A 97 -14.17 3.70 -21.08
N THR A 98 -13.36 3.08 -20.23
CA THR A 98 -12.30 3.73 -19.43
C THR A 98 -10.94 3.12 -19.82
N PRO A 99 -9.80 3.72 -19.39
CA PRO A 99 -8.49 3.09 -19.56
C PRO A 99 -8.37 1.69 -18.94
N TRP A 100 -9.20 1.37 -17.94
CA TRP A 100 -9.22 0.08 -17.23
C TRP A 100 -10.29 -0.88 -17.76
N GLY A 101 -10.85 -0.59 -18.93
CA GLY A 101 -11.91 -1.38 -19.57
C GLY A 101 -13.31 -0.78 -19.41
N LYS A 102 -14.32 -1.62 -19.63
CA LYS A 102 -15.73 -1.20 -19.55
C LYS A 102 -16.14 -1.08 -18.08
N ALA A 103 -16.55 0.12 -17.69
CA ALA A 103 -17.06 0.36 -16.35
C ALA A 103 -18.34 -0.44 -16.09
N ASP A 104 -18.48 -0.99 -14.90
CA ASP A 104 -19.72 -1.56 -14.38
C ASP A 104 -20.33 -0.71 -13.26
N SER A 105 -19.58 0.27 -12.75
CA SER A 105 -20.00 1.23 -11.75
C SER A 105 -19.39 2.62 -11.99
N CYS A 106 -20.04 3.65 -11.49
CA CYS A 106 -19.54 5.02 -11.45
C CYS A 106 -20.04 5.74 -10.20
N THR A 107 -19.15 6.48 -9.55
CA THR A 107 -19.47 7.41 -8.46
C THR A 107 -19.09 8.81 -8.89
N THR A 108 -20.08 9.71 -8.96
CA THR A 108 -19.85 11.12 -9.25
C THR A 108 -19.68 11.88 -7.94
N TYR A 109 -18.49 12.48 -7.75
CA TYR A 109 -18.15 13.26 -6.57
C TYR A 109 -18.51 14.74 -6.75
N ALA A 110 -18.21 15.27 -7.94
CA ALA A 110 -18.53 16.63 -8.35
C ALA A 110 -18.50 16.74 -9.88
N ARG A 111 -18.85 17.93 -10.40
CA ARG A 111 -18.69 18.22 -11.82
C ARG A 111 -17.24 18.01 -12.24
N GLY A 112 -17.01 17.03 -13.11
CA GLY A 112 -15.68 16.74 -13.65
C GLY A 112 -14.79 15.87 -12.76
N VAL A 113 -15.31 15.31 -11.65
CA VAL A 113 -14.61 14.34 -10.79
C VAL A 113 -15.49 13.10 -10.62
N GLN A 114 -15.11 12.02 -11.31
CA GLN A 114 -15.86 10.75 -11.31
C GLN A 114 -14.92 9.58 -11.05
N ALA A 115 -15.29 8.68 -10.15
CA ALA A 115 -14.67 7.37 -10.01
C ALA A 115 -15.41 6.35 -10.86
N TYR A 116 -14.70 5.46 -11.52
CA TYR A 116 -15.26 4.33 -12.26
C TYR A 116 -14.64 3.04 -11.73
N GLY A 117 -15.49 2.04 -11.48
CA GLY A 117 -15.08 0.66 -11.24
C GLY A 117 -15.29 -0.19 -12.49
N THR A 118 -14.37 -1.12 -12.70
CA THR A 118 -14.44 -2.19 -13.70
C THR A 118 -14.26 -3.54 -12.99
N PRO A 119 -14.53 -4.67 -13.66
CA PRO A 119 -14.34 -5.99 -13.04
C PRO A 119 -12.92 -6.30 -12.56
N SER A 120 -11.90 -5.57 -13.03
CA SER A 120 -10.50 -5.81 -12.68
C SER A 120 -9.89 -4.70 -11.84
N HIS A 121 -10.21 -3.44 -12.12
CA HIS A 121 -9.59 -2.26 -11.53
C HIS A 121 -10.57 -1.08 -11.53
N GLY A 122 -10.08 0.12 -11.27
CA GLY A 122 -10.84 1.34 -11.40
C GLY A 122 -9.95 2.57 -11.25
N GLY A 123 -10.60 3.69 -11.01
CA GLY A 123 -9.91 4.92 -10.71
C GLY A 123 -10.75 6.16 -11.00
N PHE A 124 -10.13 7.31 -10.88
CA PHE A 124 -10.76 8.60 -11.14
C PHE A 124 -10.50 9.06 -12.57
N LEU A 125 -11.56 9.48 -13.25
CA LEU A 125 -11.49 10.24 -14.50
C LEU A 125 -11.87 11.69 -14.23
N LEU A 126 -10.92 12.58 -14.48
CA LEU A 126 -11.09 14.01 -14.39
C LEU A 126 -11.47 14.60 -15.75
N SER A 127 -12.39 15.57 -15.73
CA SER A 127 -12.55 16.47 -16.88
C SER A 127 -11.28 17.32 -17.07
N LYS A 128 -11.08 17.88 -18.27
CA LYS A 128 -9.91 18.74 -18.54
C LYS A 128 -9.73 19.86 -17.51
N SER A 129 -10.79 20.59 -17.18
CA SER A 129 -10.74 21.70 -16.20
C SER A 129 -10.53 21.24 -14.76
N ALA A 130 -10.96 20.04 -14.40
CA ALA A 130 -10.62 19.44 -13.11
C ALA A 130 -9.14 19.02 -13.10
N ASN A 131 -8.66 18.39 -14.16
CA ASN A 131 -7.27 17.94 -14.26
C ASN A 131 -6.27 19.09 -14.24
N GLU A 132 -6.64 20.26 -14.76
CA GLU A 132 -5.84 21.49 -14.71
C GLU A 132 -5.60 22.01 -13.27
N GLN A 133 -6.42 21.60 -12.30
CA GLN A 133 -6.22 21.94 -10.88
C GLN A 133 -5.23 21.02 -10.18
N VAL A 134 -4.97 19.82 -10.73
CA VAL A 134 -3.97 18.90 -10.17
C VAL A 134 -2.58 19.49 -10.36
N HIS A 135 -1.73 19.49 -9.34
CA HIS A 135 -0.39 20.09 -9.42
C HIS A 135 0.47 19.46 -10.54
N PRO A 136 1.20 20.24 -11.36
CA PRO A 136 1.98 19.70 -12.49
C PRO A 136 2.99 18.62 -12.11
N ALA A 137 3.59 18.69 -10.92
CA ALA A 137 4.57 17.69 -10.44
C ALA A 137 4.03 16.25 -10.44
N TRP A 138 2.71 16.07 -10.37
CA TRP A 138 2.10 14.75 -10.41
C TRP A 138 0.85 14.59 -11.26
N ARG A 139 0.58 15.57 -12.12
CA ARG A 139 -0.60 15.54 -12.99
C ARG A 139 -0.48 14.42 -14.03
N ASN A 140 -1.50 13.58 -14.13
CA ASN A 140 -1.63 12.64 -15.23
C ASN A 140 -2.25 13.37 -16.44
N GLU A 141 -1.54 13.41 -17.57
CA GLU A 141 -1.97 14.16 -18.76
C GLU A 141 -3.33 13.71 -19.32
N LYS A 142 -3.66 12.43 -19.18
CA LYS A 142 -4.91 11.85 -19.65
C LYS A 142 -6.07 12.11 -18.68
N GLY A 143 -5.80 12.67 -17.50
CA GLY A 143 -6.78 12.87 -16.45
C GLY A 143 -7.34 11.57 -15.89
N ALA A 144 -6.61 10.46 -16.02
CA ALA A 144 -7.00 9.15 -15.53
C ALA A 144 -6.05 8.72 -14.41
N TYR A 145 -6.57 8.60 -13.19
CA TYR A 145 -5.81 8.30 -11.98
C TYR A 145 -6.26 6.94 -11.45
N GLU A 146 -5.41 5.94 -11.61
CA GLU A 146 -5.70 4.54 -11.26
C GLU A 146 -5.82 4.33 -9.74
N GLU A 147 -6.71 3.41 -9.32
CA GLU A 147 -7.11 3.24 -7.92
C GLU A 147 -5.98 2.80 -6.98
N ASP A 148 -5.09 1.92 -7.42
CA ASP A 148 -4.02 1.35 -6.59
C ASP A 148 -2.76 2.25 -6.52
N SER A 149 -2.64 3.22 -7.43
CA SER A 149 -1.41 4.01 -7.59
C SER A 149 -1.60 5.53 -7.53
N GLU A 150 -2.63 6.07 -8.17
CA GLU A 150 -2.74 7.51 -8.45
C GLU A 150 -3.99 8.17 -7.85
N ALA A 151 -4.98 7.40 -7.38
CA ALA A 151 -6.22 7.93 -6.82
C ALA A 151 -6.01 8.89 -5.62
N ASN A 152 -4.95 8.68 -4.84
CA ASN A 152 -4.55 9.56 -3.75
C ASN A 152 -4.32 11.02 -4.22
N ILE A 153 -3.86 11.23 -5.46
CA ILE A 153 -3.63 12.56 -6.04
C ILE A 153 -4.94 13.32 -6.17
N VAL A 154 -6.01 12.65 -6.57
CA VAL A 154 -7.34 13.26 -6.71
C VAL A 154 -7.89 13.67 -5.35
N VAL A 155 -7.75 12.80 -4.34
CA VAL A 155 -8.15 13.11 -2.96
C VAL A 155 -7.42 14.32 -2.40
N ILE A 156 -6.11 14.40 -2.63
CA ILE A 156 -5.28 15.52 -2.17
C ILE A 156 -5.60 16.81 -2.93
N THR A 157 -5.94 16.72 -4.22
CA THR A 157 -6.31 17.89 -5.04
C THR A 157 -7.68 18.45 -4.65
N PHE A 158 -8.65 17.60 -4.32
CA PHE A 158 -10.03 18.00 -4.04
C PHE A 158 -10.49 17.59 -2.63
N PRO A 159 -9.84 18.04 -1.55
CA PRO A 159 -10.09 17.52 -0.20
C PRO A 159 -11.54 17.70 0.26
N ALA A 160 -12.23 18.75 -0.22
CA ALA A 160 -13.64 19.00 0.11
C ALA A 160 -14.63 17.96 -0.46
N LEU A 161 -14.20 17.02 -1.30
CA LEU A 161 -15.04 15.93 -1.83
C LEU A 161 -14.90 14.64 -1.01
N PHE A 162 -13.99 14.62 -0.05
CA PHE A 162 -13.57 13.44 0.68
C PHE A 162 -13.67 13.63 2.18
N THR A 163 -14.05 12.56 2.87
CA THR A 163 -14.00 12.43 4.33
C THR A 163 -12.58 12.61 4.84
N ARG A 164 -12.45 12.91 6.13
CA ARG A 164 -11.15 13.03 6.80
C ARG A 164 -10.36 11.73 6.73
N ARG A 165 -11.03 10.57 6.89
CA ARG A 165 -10.39 9.25 6.79
C ARG A 165 -9.77 9.04 5.40
N GLU A 166 -10.53 9.30 4.34
CA GLU A 166 -10.05 9.21 2.95
C GLU A 166 -8.85 10.13 2.72
N GLN A 167 -8.90 11.37 3.22
CA GLN A 167 -7.78 12.31 3.11
C GLN A 167 -6.53 11.84 3.84
N GLU A 168 -6.67 11.28 5.05
CA GLU A 168 -5.55 10.74 5.82
C GLU A 168 -4.93 9.51 5.15
N MET A 169 -5.76 8.60 4.64
CA MET A 169 -5.33 7.43 3.87
C MET A 169 -4.61 7.85 2.58
N ALA A 170 -5.19 8.77 1.81
CA ALA A 170 -4.58 9.28 0.58
C ALA A 170 -3.23 9.96 0.86
N ARG A 171 -3.13 10.77 1.93
CA ARG A 171 -1.86 11.38 2.31
C ARG A 171 -0.80 10.32 2.64
N ARG A 172 -1.14 9.30 3.45
CA ARG A 172 -0.22 8.20 3.77
C ARG A 172 0.21 7.42 2.52
N ALA A 173 -0.74 7.13 1.62
CA ALA A 173 -0.45 6.44 0.37
C ALA A 173 0.50 7.26 -0.51
N ALA A 174 0.24 8.55 -0.69
CA ALA A 174 1.08 9.44 -1.49
C ALA A 174 2.50 9.57 -0.93
N MET A 175 2.65 9.76 0.39
CA MET A 175 3.96 9.86 1.05
C MET A 175 4.77 8.55 0.95
N ASN A 176 4.11 7.39 0.95
CA ASN A 176 4.78 6.10 0.82
C ASN A 176 5.09 5.71 -0.63
N GLY A 177 4.19 6.03 -1.56
CA GLY A 177 4.32 5.67 -2.97
C GLY A 177 5.33 6.55 -3.70
N ASP A 178 5.18 7.87 -3.60
CA ASP A 178 6.10 8.84 -4.19
C ASP A 178 6.27 10.09 -3.31
N PRO A 179 7.06 10.00 -2.23
CA PRO A 179 7.33 11.13 -1.32
C PRO A 179 7.85 12.36 -2.05
N HIS A 180 8.68 12.21 -3.08
CA HIS A 180 9.26 13.34 -3.81
C HIS A 180 8.20 14.12 -4.60
N ARG A 181 7.33 13.41 -5.34
CA ARG A 181 6.21 14.07 -6.02
C ARG A 181 5.21 14.66 -5.03
N PHE A 182 4.97 14.01 -3.89
CA PHE A 182 4.14 14.55 -2.82
C PHE A 182 4.70 15.86 -2.25
N MET A 183 5.99 15.89 -1.90
CA MET A 183 6.67 17.09 -1.41
C MET A 183 6.63 18.21 -2.46
N ALA A 184 6.95 17.90 -3.72
CA ALA A 184 6.90 18.86 -4.82
C ALA A 184 5.49 19.43 -5.08
N ALA A 185 4.45 18.60 -4.91
CA ALA A 185 3.07 19.02 -5.16
C ALA A 185 2.41 19.77 -3.98
N THR A 186 2.82 19.46 -2.75
CA THR A 186 2.16 19.98 -1.54
C THR A 186 3.00 21.00 -0.77
N GLY A 187 4.30 21.06 -1.04
CA GLY A 187 5.27 21.85 -0.26
C GLY A 187 5.46 21.35 1.17
N LYS A 188 4.98 20.15 1.50
CA LYS A 188 5.08 19.57 2.84
C LYS A 188 6.13 18.50 2.87
N ASP A 189 7.06 18.61 3.79
CA ASP A 189 8.10 17.61 4.01
C ASP A 189 7.50 16.28 4.45
N VAL A 190 8.12 15.19 3.97
CA VAL A 190 7.81 13.83 4.40
C VAL A 190 8.90 13.39 5.36
N PRO A 191 8.57 13.10 6.63
CA PRO A 191 9.54 12.55 7.56
C PRO A 191 10.12 11.23 7.03
N HIS A 192 11.40 11.00 7.28
CA HIS A 192 12.13 9.81 6.83
C HIS A 192 11.44 8.52 7.27
N GLU A 193 10.98 8.45 8.52
CA GLU A 193 10.25 7.32 9.10
C GLU A 193 8.85 7.10 8.50
N ALA A 194 8.27 8.12 7.87
CA ALA A 194 6.91 8.07 7.32
C ALA A 194 6.86 7.51 5.88
N SER A 195 8.01 7.25 5.26
CA SER A 195 8.09 6.71 3.91
C SER A 195 9.09 5.57 3.81
N ARG A 196 8.62 4.38 3.42
CA ARG A 196 9.50 3.23 3.11
C ARG A 196 10.52 3.60 2.03
N LYS A 197 10.13 4.38 1.02
CA LYS A 197 11.01 4.77 -0.08
C LYS A 197 12.15 5.67 0.40
N LEU A 198 11.88 6.65 1.27
CA LEU A 198 12.95 7.49 1.84
C LEU A 198 13.92 6.67 2.70
N ARG A 199 13.42 5.71 3.49
CA ARG A 199 14.27 4.79 4.25
C ARG A 199 15.14 3.93 3.34
N GLU A 200 14.56 3.40 2.27
CA GLU A 200 15.28 2.63 1.26
C GLU A 200 16.36 3.48 0.57
N GLU A 201 16.04 4.70 0.14
CA GLU A 201 16.99 5.62 -0.48
C GLU A 201 18.16 5.97 0.46
N ALA A 202 17.89 6.27 1.73
CA ALA A 202 18.93 6.53 2.72
C ALA A 202 19.79 5.28 3.00
N PHE A 203 19.17 4.10 3.07
CA PHE A 203 19.90 2.84 3.20
C PHE A 203 20.86 2.62 2.04
N LEU A 204 20.38 2.80 0.81
CA LEU A 204 21.19 2.64 -0.40
C LEU A 204 22.35 3.64 -0.45
N GLU A 205 22.15 4.90 -0.03
CA GLU A 205 23.22 5.89 0.00
C GLU A 205 24.29 5.56 1.06
N ILE A 206 23.88 5.09 2.24
CA ILE A 206 24.81 4.64 3.30
C ILE A 206 25.65 3.44 2.83
N HIS A 207 25.04 2.53 2.05
CA HIS A 207 25.66 1.28 1.59
C HIS A 207 26.18 1.35 0.15
N LYS A 208 26.40 2.55 -0.36
CA LYS A 208 26.94 2.76 -1.69
C LYS A 208 28.34 2.19 -1.83
N GLY A 209 28.60 1.49 -2.93
CA GLY A 209 29.82 0.73 -3.19
C GLY A 209 29.88 -0.63 -2.47
N CYS A 210 28.91 -0.99 -1.63
CA CYS A 210 28.88 -2.29 -0.97
C CYS A 210 28.29 -3.39 -1.88
N TRP A 211 28.64 -4.63 -1.59
CA TRP A 211 28.05 -5.81 -2.22
C TRP A 211 26.65 -6.07 -1.67
N MET A 212 25.63 -5.85 -2.49
CA MET A 212 24.22 -6.06 -2.11
C MET A 212 23.62 -7.25 -2.85
N VAL A 213 22.84 -8.05 -2.12
CA VAL A 213 22.30 -9.30 -2.62
C VAL A 213 21.17 -9.07 -3.63
N VAL A 214 21.30 -9.71 -4.80
CA VAL A 214 20.31 -9.68 -5.88
C VAL A 214 19.53 -10.99 -6.01
N SER A 215 20.09 -12.11 -5.55
CA SER A 215 19.40 -13.39 -5.46
C SER A 215 19.92 -14.21 -4.30
N ALA A 216 19.05 -15.05 -3.72
CA ALA A 216 19.41 -15.93 -2.63
C ALA A 216 18.70 -17.28 -2.76
N SER A 217 19.40 -18.34 -2.37
CA SER A 217 18.88 -19.70 -2.30
C SER A 217 19.28 -20.33 -0.97
N GLY A 218 18.29 -20.86 -0.25
CA GLY A 218 18.54 -21.56 1.02
C GLY A 218 19.06 -22.98 0.79
N ARG A 219 19.88 -23.46 1.72
CA ARG A 219 20.39 -24.84 1.77
C ARG A 219 19.88 -25.55 3.02
N ASP A 220 19.93 -26.89 2.99
CA ASP A 220 19.48 -27.74 4.09
C ASP A 220 20.46 -27.76 5.29
N ASP A 221 21.67 -27.24 5.10
CA ASP A 221 22.72 -27.12 6.13
C ASP A 221 22.62 -25.83 6.97
N GLY A 222 21.54 -25.06 6.83
CA GLY A 222 21.35 -23.81 7.55
C GLY A 222 22.09 -22.61 6.94
N MET A 223 22.64 -22.75 5.73
CA MET A 223 23.28 -21.66 5.00
C MET A 223 22.36 -21.10 3.89
N VAL A 224 22.69 -19.89 3.45
CA VAL A 224 22.07 -19.21 2.32
C VAL A 224 23.18 -18.86 1.33
N VAL A 225 23.05 -19.38 0.11
CA VAL A 225 23.89 -18.97 -1.01
C VAL A 225 23.29 -17.69 -1.57
N VAL A 226 24.06 -16.61 -1.52
CA VAL A 226 23.63 -15.31 -2.02
C VAL A 226 24.50 -14.90 -3.19
N THR A 227 23.90 -14.35 -4.24
CA THR A 227 24.61 -13.64 -5.30
C THR A 227 24.43 -12.17 -5.06
N ALA A 228 25.53 -11.43 -5.02
CA ALA A 228 25.55 -10.00 -4.79
C ALA A 228 26.26 -9.27 -5.94
N THR A 229 25.89 -8.01 -6.12
CA THR A 229 26.52 -7.06 -7.03
C THR A 229 26.79 -5.77 -6.27
N VAL A 230 27.77 -4.98 -6.72
CA VAL A 230 27.98 -3.63 -6.18
C VAL A 230 26.71 -2.82 -6.40
N ASP A 231 26.26 -2.13 -5.34
CA ASP A 231 25.03 -1.33 -5.31
C ASP A 231 23.72 -2.10 -5.59
N GLY A 232 23.76 -3.44 -5.64
CA GLY A 232 22.57 -4.26 -5.90
C GLY A 232 22.04 -4.17 -7.32
N VAL A 233 22.86 -3.68 -8.26
CA VAL A 233 22.51 -3.53 -9.67
C VAL A 233 22.23 -4.91 -10.29
N ARG A 234 21.11 -5.04 -11.01
CA ARG A 234 20.66 -6.29 -11.62
C ARG A 234 21.02 -6.45 -13.10
N ASP A 235 21.79 -5.53 -13.66
CA ASP A 235 22.18 -5.51 -15.07
C ASP A 235 22.93 -6.76 -15.49
N ALA A 236 22.73 -7.22 -16.73
CA ALA A 236 23.37 -8.43 -17.25
C ALA A 236 24.91 -8.40 -17.09
N ASN A 237 25.52 -7.23 -17.28
CA ASN A 237 26.97 -7.04 -17.25
C ASN A 237 27.54 -6.70 -15.86
N ALA A 238 26.70 -6.59 -14.82
CA ALA A 238 27.17 -6.30 -13.47
C ALA A 238 28.04 -7.46 -12.95
N GLU A 239 29.18 -7.11 -12.33
CA GLU A 239 30.03 -8.09 -11.65
C GLU A 239 29.21 -8.76 -10.54
N ARG A 240 29.13 -10.09 -10.58
CA ARG A 240 28.39 -10.92 -9.63
C ARG A 240 29.37 -11.78 -8.87
N ARG A 241 29.25 -11.74 -7.55
CA ARG A 241 29.97 -12.63 -6.64
C ARG A 241 28.99 -13.42 -5.80
N THR A 242 29.38 -14.63 -5.47
CA THR A 242 28.54 -15.53 -4.68
C THR A 242 29.15 -15.68 -3.30
N PHE A 243 28.33 -15.58 -2.26
CA PHE A 243 28.76 -15.70 -0.88
C PHE A 243 27.91 -16.74 -0.15
N LEU A 244 28.50 -17.33 0.88
CA LEU A 244 27.81 -18.21 1.81
C LEU A 244 27.52 -17.45 3.11
N VAL A 245 26.25 -17.31 3.45
CA VAL A 245 25.76 -16.54 4.60
C VAL A 245 25.00 -17.47 5.55
N PRO A 246 25.29 -17.49 6.86
CA PRO A 246 24.45 -18.18 7.84
C PRO A 246 23.01 -17.69 7.76
N LYS A 247 22.03 -18.60 7.81
CA LYS A 247 20.61 -18.24 7.69
C LYS A 247 20.14 -17.23 8.74
N ASP A 248 20.68 -17.31 9.95
CA ASP A 248 20.36 -16.38 11.04
C ASP A 248 20.97 -14.99 10.83
N ASP A 249 22.06 -14.90 10.07
CA ASP A 249 22.67 -13.64 9.66
C ASP A 249 21.92 -12.99 8.48
N TYR A 250 21.25 -13.78 7.62
CA TYR A 250 20.54 -13.29 6.44
C TYR A 250 19.22 -12.56 6.77
N VAL A 251 19.35 -11.37 7.34
CA VAL A 251 18.24 -10.49 7.75
C VAL A 251 18.15 -9.30 6.80
N MET A 252 17.06 -9.22 6.03
CA MET A 252 16.79 -8.09 5.14
C MET A 252 16.47 -6.83 5.94
N THR A 253 17.12 -5.72 5.60
CA THR A 253 16.84 -4.38 6.12
C THR A 253 16.45 -3.47 4.96
N GLU A 254 15.30 -2.80 5.07
CA GLU A 254 14.72 -1.98 3.99
C GLU A 254 14.57 -2.68 2.62
N GLY A 255 14.50 -4.01 2.61
CA GLY A 255 14.42 -4.81 1.39
C GLY A 255 15.76 -5.28 0.82
N HIS A 256 16.87 -4.94 1.47
CA HIS A 256 18.23 -5.22 1.02
C HIS A 256 19.02 -6.05 2.04
N PHE A 257 20.05 -6.75 1.56
CA PHE A 257 21.04 -7.42 2.40
C PHE A 257 22.43 -7.05 1.89
N VAL A 258 23.27 -6.54 2.79
CA VAL A 258 24.64 -6.13 2.49
C VAL A 258 25.59 -7.24 2.94
N VAL A 259 26.45 -7.68 2.02
CA VAL A 259 27.47 -8.69 2.31
C VAL A 259 28.61 -8.05 3.10
N ASP A 260 28.84 -8.55 4.30
CA ASP A 260 30.05 -8.30 5.08
C ASP A 260 31.19 -9.21 4.61
N LEU A 261 32.18 -8.64 3.90
CA LEU A 261 33.32 -9.38 3.36
C LEU A 261 34.26 -9.95 4.44
N THR A 262 34.13 -9.52 5.70
CA THR A 262 34.92 -10.05 6.82
C THR A 262 34.26 -11.26 7.49
N ARG A 263 32.96 -11.44 7.27
CA ARG A 263 32.14 -12.50 7.89
C ARG A 263 31.61 -13.52 6.90
N HIS A 264 31.31 -13.12 5.67
CA HIS A 264 30.69 -13.96 4.65
C HIS A 264 31.74 -14.48 3.68
N ALA A 265 31.88 -15.80 3.61
CA ALA A 265 32.84 -16.44 2.74
C ALA A 265 32.40 -16.31 1.27
N GLU A 266 33.27 -15.79 0.42
CA GLU A 266 33.09 -15.84 -1.03
C GLU A 266 33.22 -17.30 -1.50
N LEU A 267 32.24 -17.75 -2.26
CA LEU A 267 32.33 -19.01 -2.99
C LEU A 267 33.10 -18.71 -4.27
N GLU A 268 34.38 -19.06 -4.29
CA GLU A 268 35.18 -19.13 -5.51
C GLU A 268 34.36 -19.90 -6.57
N ALA A 269 34.24 -19.34 -7.77
CA ALA A 269 33.59 -20.05 -8.86
C ALA A 269 34.35 -21.36 -9.07
N GLU A 270 33.72 -22.50 -8.74
CA GLU A 270 34.26 -23.79 -9.16
C GLU A 270 34.51 -23.71 -10.66
N SER A 271 35.76 -23.95 -11.04
CA SER A 271 36.21 -23.96 -12.42
C SER A 271 35.26 -24.79 -13.28
N THR A 272 34.69 -24.16 -14.30
CA THR A 272 34.22 -24.80 -15.54
C THR A 272 33.43 -26.10 -15.36
N LEU A 273 32.11 -26.02 -15.27
CA LEU A 273 31.29 -27.02 -15.96
C LEU A 273 31.37 -26.72 -17.46
N THR A 274 32.35 -27.34 -18.10
CA THR A 274 32.48 -27.50 -19.56
C THR A 274 31.19 -28.16 -20.11
N PRO A 275 30.80 -27.86 -21.36
CA PRO A 275 29.42 -27.99 -21.86
C PRO A 275 28.87 -29.40 -21.90
#